data_AF-S5MHP1-F1
#
_entry.id   AF-S5MHP1-F1
#
_cell.length_a   1.000
_cell.length_b   1.000
_cell.length_c   1.000
_cell.angle_alpha   90.00
_cell.angle_beta   90.00
_cell.angle_gamma   90.00
#
_symmetry.space_group_name_H-M   'P 1'
#
loop_
_entity.id
_entity.type
_entity.pdbx_description
1 polymer ?
#
loop_
_entity_poly.entity_id
_entity_poly.type
_entity_poly.pdbx_seq_one_letter_code
_entity_poly.pdbx_strand_id
1 'polypeptide(L)'
;MPTDFNVGSEYTNSYTINNQFIEIKNYAKLINWVEQYTINEIGYFIDNKLVEKQEFRLNWYGVEEFSQILTKIRYKKQNILLNYGSKINTSVKTITFVYKK
;
A
#
# COMPACT_ATOMS: atom_id res chain seq x y z
N MET A 1 -2.06 -11.97 1.50
CA MET A 1 -2.10 -11.90 0.03
C MET A 1 -3.15 -10.89 -0.39
N PRO A 2 -2.96 -10.17 -1.51
CA PRO A 2 -3.91 -9.15 -1.96
C PRO A 2 -5.12 -9.81 -2.64
N THR A 3 -6.02 -10.42 -1.84
CA THR A 3 -7.20 -11.16 -2.34
C THR A 3 -8.21 -10.29 -3.07
N ASP A 4 -8.23 -9.00 -2.76
CA ASP A 4 -9.20 -8.05 -3.30
C ASP A 4 -8.64 -7.28 -4.50
N PHE A 5 -7.39 -7.57 -4.92
CA PHE A 5 -6.77 -6.91 -6.06
C PHE A 5 -7.27 -7.50 -7.37
N ASN A 6 -8.00 -6.69 -8.13
CA ASN A 6 -8.57 -7.06 -9.42
C ASN A 6 -7.90 -6.27 -10.55
N VAL A 7 -7.11 -6.96 -11.38
CA VAL A 7 -6.43 -6.34 -12.53
C VAL A 7 -7.47 -5.78 -13.51
N GLY A 8 -7.22 -4.58 -14.01
CA GLY A 8 -8.12 -3.86 -14.91
C GLY A 8 -9.20 -3.04 -14.18
N SER A 9 -9.32 -3.17 -12.86
CA SER A 9 -10.21 -2.31 -12.08
C SER A 9 -9.65 -0.89 -11.97
N GLU A 10 -10.55 0.09 -11.96
CA GLU A 10 -10.23 1.50 -11.74
C GLU A 10 -11.05 2.00 -10.55
N TYR A 11 -10.39 2.76 -9.67
CA TYR A 11 -11.03 3.47 -8.59
C TYR A 11 -10.71 4.95 -8.71
N THR A 12 -11.74 5.79 -8.60
CA THR A 12 -11.59 7.24 -8.65
C THR A 12 -11.99 7.84 -7.31
N ASN A 13 -11.11 8.69 -6.78
CA ASN A 13 -11.41 9.55 -5.64
C ASN A 13 -11.39 11.00 -6.09
N SER A 14 -12.34 11.78 -5.59
CA SER A 14 -12.41 13.21 -5.89
C SER A 14 -12.45 14.03 -4.61
N TYR A 15 -11.75 15.14 -4.62
CA TYR A 15 -11.60 16.06 -3.50
C TYR A 15 -11.72 17.50 -3.98
N THR A 16 -12.13 18.40 -3.09
CA THR A 16 -12.06 19.84 -3.35
C THR A 16 -11.19 20.46 -2.26
N ILE A 17 -10.05 21.03 -2.66
CA ILE A 17 -9.06 21.63 -1.74
C ILE A 17 -8.71 23.01 -2.28
N ASN A 18 -8.82 24.05 -1.45
CA ASN A 18 -8.49 25.44 -1.82
C ASN A 18 -9.12 25.90 -3.16
N ASN A 19 -10.41 25.58 -3.36
CA ASN A 19 -11.17 25.87 -4.58
C ASN A 19 -10.66 25.18 -5.86
N GLN A 20 -9.76 24.20 -5.74
CA GLN A 20 -9.35 23.33 -6.85
C GLN A 20 -10.05 21.98 -6.75
N PHE A 21 -10.50 21.47 -7.88
CA PHE A 21 -11.03 20.11 -7.98
C PHE A 21 -9.89 19.14 -8.24
N ILE A 22 -9.68 18.20 -7.33
CA ILE A 22 -8.63 17.19 -7.43
C ILE A 22 -9.29 15.85 -7.66
N GLU A 23 -8.86 15.14 -8.69
CA GLU A 23 -9.29 13.77 -8.97
C GLU A 23 -8.06 12.85 -9.01
N ILE A 24 -8.16 11.71 -8.31
CA ILE A 24 -7.13 10.68 -8.26
C ILE A 24 -7.73 9.42 -8.85
N LYS A 25 -7.21 8.99 -10.00
CA LYS A 25 -7.58 7.74 -10.65
C LYS A 25 -6.52 6.70 -10.36
N ASN A 26 -6.91 5.57 -9.79
CA ASN A 26 -6.03 4.46 -9.51
C ASN A 26 -6.47 3.25 -10.34
N TYR A 27 -5.61 2.85 -11.28
CA TYR A 27 -5.84 1.72 -12.16
C TYR A 27 -4.97 0.53 -11.75
N ALA A 28 -5.61 -0.61 -11.47
CA ALA A 28 -4.95 -1.85 -11.10
C ALA A 28 -4.31 -2.50 -12.34
N LYS A 29 -3.03 -2.21 -12.59
CA LYS A 29 -2.35 -2.56 -13.84
C LYS A 29 -1.90 -4.01 -13.94
N LEU A 30 -1.32 -4.56 -12.86
CA LEU A 30 -0.71 -5.90 -12.89
C LEU A 30 -0.63 -6.51 -11.50
N ILE A 31 -0.76 -7.84 -11.44
CA ILE A 31 -0.36 -8.67 -10.30
C ILE A 31 0.66 -9.72 -10.77
N ASN A 32 1.76 -9.86 -10.02
CA ASN A 32 2.75 -10.91 -10.21
C ASN A 32 2.79 -11.79 -8.96
N TRP A 33 2.26 -13.01 -9.08
CA TRP A 33 2.18 -13.97 -7.99
C TRP A 33 3.52 -14.61 -7.64
N VAL A 34 4.40 -14.77 -8.64
CA VAL A 34 5.70 -15.44 -8.48
C VAL A 34 6.66 -14.52 -7.72
N GLU A 35 6.74 -13.27 -8.15
CA GLU A 35 7.63 -12.26 -7.53
C GLU A 35 6.95 -11.44 -6.43
N GLN A 36 5.72 -11.78 -6.09
CA GLN A 36 4.97 -11.23 -4.96
C GLN A 36 4.81 -9.71 -4.97
N TYR A 37 4.32 -9.14 -6.08
CA TYR A 37 4.01 -7.70 -6.14
C TYR A 37 2.78 -7.38 -6.98
N THR A 38 2.23 -6.18 -6.79
CA THR A 38 1.22 -5.55 -7.66
C THR A 38 1.76 -4.24 -8.20
N ILE A 39 1.24 -3.82 -9.36
CA ILE A 39 1.49 -2.50 -9.94
C ILE A 39 0.16 -1.79 -10.12
N ASN A 40 0.09 -0.56 -9.66
CA ASN A 40 -0.98 0.38 -9.93
C ASN A 40 -0.46 1.53 -10.79
N GLU A 41 -1.34 2.11 -11.59
CA GLU A 41 -1.09 3.36 -12.29
C GLU A 41 -2.00 4.44 -11.69
N ILE A 42 -1.40 5.48 -11.12
CA ILE A 42 -2.09 6.54 -10.40
C ILE A 42 -2.00 7.82 -11.22
N GLY A 43 -3.14 8.34 -11.65
CA GLY A 43 -3.27 9.64 -12.32
C GLY A 43 -3.79 10.69 -11.35
N TYR A 44 -3.08 11.81 -11.24
CA TYR A 44 -3.49 12.98 -10.47
C TYR A 44 -3.96 14.07 -11.41
N PHE A 45 -5.20 14.51 -11.23
CA PHE A 45 -5.83 15.54 -12.03
C PHE A 45 -6.18 16.74 -11.16
N ILE A 46 -5.91 17.95 -11.65
CA ILE A 46 -6.33 19.21 -11.06
C ILE A 46 -7.18 19.94 -12.09
N ASP A 47 -8.41 20.30 -11.73
CA ASP A 47 -9.39 20.97 -12.60
C ASP A 47 -9.51 20.27 -13.96
N ASN A 48 -9.66 18.94 -13.92
CA ASN A 48 -9.78 18.02 -15.06
C ASN A 48 -8.53 17.90 -15.95
N LYS A 49 -7.39 18.45 -15.55
CA LYS A 49 -6.11 18.31 -16.26
C LYS A 49 -5.21 17.32 -15.54
N LEU A 50 -4.69 16.33 -16.28
CA LEU A 50 -3.67 15.42 -15.76
C LEU A 50 -2.41 16.24 -15.43
N VAL A 51 -2.02 16.26 -14.17
CA VAL A 51 -0.83 16.95 -13.68
C VAL A 51 0.32 15.97 -13.49
N GLU A 52 0.01 14.77 -12.99
CA GLU A 52 1.01 13.73 -12.73
C GLU A 52 0.44 12.35 -13.03
N LYS A 53 1.31 11.47 -13.52
CA LYS A 53 1.01 10.06 -13.69
C LYS A 53 2.16 9.24 -13.09
N GLN A 54 1.83 8.39 -12.13
CA GLN A 54 2.80 7.60 -11.38
C GLN A 54 2.50 6.11 -11.54
N GLU A 55 3.54 5.31 -11.79
CA GLU A 55 3.46 3.86 -11.63
C GLU A 55 3.92 3.48 -10.22
N PHE A 56 3.07 2.77 -9.48
CA PHE A 56 3.30 2.40 -8.09
C PHE A 56 3.37 0.88 -7.93
N ARG A 57 4.57 0.36 -7.67
CA ARG A 57 4.81 -1.05 -7.35
C ARG A 57 4.70 -1.29 -5.85
N LEU A 58 3.83 -2.22 -5.45
CA LEU A 58 3.67 -2.66 -4.07
C LEU A 58 4.05 -4.14 -3.92
N ASN A 59 5.15 -4.40 -3.22
CA ASN A 59 5.54 -5.77 -2.86
C ASN A 59 4.74 -6.23 -1.62
N TRP A 60 4.40 -7.51 -1.57
CA TRP A 60 3.69 -8.12 -0.46
C TRP A 60 4.49 -9.27 0.11
N TYR A 61 4.53 -9.36 1.44
CA TYR A 61 5.26 -10.39 2.16
C TYR A 61 4.35 -11.02 3.22
N GLY A 62 4.57 -12.30 3.50
CA GLY A 62 4.01 -12.92 4.71
C GLY A 62 4.60 -12.28 5.97
N VAL A 63 3.82 -12.20 7.05
CA VAL A 63 4.30 -11.64 8.34
C VAL A 63 5.50 -12.43 8.86
N GLU A 64 5.44 -13.75 8.76
CA GLU A 64 6.51 -14.65 9.19
C GLU A 64 7.73 -14.56 8.28
N GLU A 65 7.52 -14.56 6.96
CA GLU A 65 8.58 -14.39 5.96
C GLU A 65 9.35 -13.08 6.19
N PHE A 66 8.64 -11.96 6.37
CA PHE A 66 9.28 -10.68 6.64
C PHE A 66 10.04 -10.70 7.99
N SER A 67 9.48 -11.36 9.01
CA SER A 67 10.16 -11.55 10.31
C SER A 67 11.46 -12.34 10.17
N GLN A 68 11.49 -13.35 9.32
CA GLN A 68 12.67 -14.17 9.05
C GLN A 68 13.75 -13.38 8.29
N ILE A 69 13.36 -12.52 7.34
CA ILE A 69 14.28 -11.62 6.64
C ILE A 69 15.00 -10.73 7.67
N LEU A 70 14.26 -10.07 8.57
CA LEU A 70 14.83 -9.21 9.61
C LEU A 70 15.76 -9.98 10.55
N THR A 71 15.37 -11.19 10.94
CA THR A 71 16.17 -12.03 11.83
C THR A 71 17.48 -12.50 11.15
N LYS A 72 17.43 -12.83 9.84
CA LYS A 72 18.63 -13.19 9.05
C LYS A 72 19.65 -12.06 8.99
N ILE A 73 19.20 -10.80 8.95
CA ILE A 73 20.09 -9.62 9.01
C ILE A 73 20.43 -9.19 10.45
N ARG A 74 20.31 -10.12 11.41
CA ARG A 74 20.71 -9.99 12.84
C ARG A 74 19.85 -9.05 13.69
N TYR A 75 18.68 -8.64 13.23
CA TYR A 75 17.75 -7.94 14.10
C TYR A 75 17.02 -8.92 15.01
N LYS A 76 16.89 -8.58 16.29
CA LYS A 76 16.17 -9.37 17.29
C LYS A 76 14.72 -8.88 17.38
N LYS A 77 13.77 -9.78 17.08
CA LYS A 77 12.34 -9.54 17.23
C LYS A 77 12.03 -9.12 18.67
N GLN A 78 11.38 -7.98 18.84
CA GLN A 78 10.84 -7.55 20.13
C GLN A 78 9.34 -7.78 20.18
N ASN A 79 8.62 -7.25 19.18
CA ASN A 79 7.18 -7.34 19.12
C ASN A 79 6.65 -7.18 17.70
N ILE A 80 5.43 -7.64 17.46
CA ILE A 80 4.65 -7.32 16.27
C ILE A 80 3.33 -6.73 16.76
N LEU A 81 3.04 -5.50 16.36
CA LEU A 81 1.84 -4.80 16.76
C LEU A 81 0.85 -4.76 15.59
N LEU A 82 -0.43 -4.85 15.91
CA LEU A 82 -1.50 -4.52 14.97
C LEU A 82 -1.93 -3.08 15.21
N ASN A 83 -2.18 -2.32 14.15
CA ASN A 83 -2.67 -0.94 14.22
C ASN A 83 -1.80 -0.04 15.12
N TYR A 84 -0.47 -0.17 15.03
CA TYR A 84 0.49 0.52 15.90
C TYR A 84 0.29 0.28 17.40
N GLY A 85 -0.38 -0.80 17.79
CA GLY A 85 -0.75 -1.09 19.18
C GLY A 85 -2.02 -0.36 19.64
N SER A 86 -2.70 0.36 18.74
CA SER A 86 -3.98 1.00 19.03
C SER A 86 -5.08 -0.05 19.24
N LYS A 87 -5.89 0.17 20.28
CA LYS A 87 -7.11 -0.63 20.53
C LYS A 87 -8.31 -0.16 19.71
N ILE A 88 -8.18 0.99 19.03
CA ILE A 88 -9.26 1.55 18.21
C ILE A 88 -9.31 0.74 16.91
N ASN A 89 -10.51 0.28 16.55
CA ASN A 89 -10.74 -0.38 15.27
C ASN A 89 -10.72 0.67 14.16
N THR A 90 -9.60 0.76 13.45
CA THR A 90 -9.44 1.64 12.29
C THR A 90 -9.78 0.88 11.01
N SER A 91 -10.34 1.57 10.02
CA SER A 91 -10.58 1.01 8.68
C SER A 91 -9.29 0.55 8.01
N VAL A 92 -8.19 1.24 8.28
CA VAL A 92 -6.85 0.86 7.84
C VAL A 92 -6.27 -0.14 8.84
N LYS A 93 -5.93 -1.34 8.34
CA LYS A 93 -5.24 -2.38 9.12
C LYS A 93 -3.75 -2.29 8.87
N THR A 94 -2.95 -2.09 9.90
CA THR A 94 -1.48 -2.04 9.79
C THR A 94 -0.82 -3.11 10.66
N ILE A 95 0.34 -3.60 10.21
CA ILE A 95 1.21 -4.49 10.97
C ILE A 95 2.53 -3.76 11.19
N THR A 96 2.94 -3.60 12.44
CA THR A 96 4.17 -2.90 12.82
C THR A 96 5.18 -3.91 13.37
N PHE A 97 6.36 -3.96 12.76
CA PHE A 97 7.46 -4.82 13.19
C PHE A 97 8.39 -4.02 14.12
N VAL A 98 8.50 -4.43 15.39
CA VAL A 98 9.39 -3.80 16.37
C VAL A 98 10.60 -4.72 16.59
N TYR A 99 11.76 -4.27 16.14
CA TYR A 99 13.00 -5.04 16.15
C TYR A 99 14.14 -4.17 16.69
N LYS A 100 15.09 -4.81 17.40
CA LYS A 100 16.30 -4.16 17.90
C LYS A 100 17.52 -4.76 17.21
N LYS A 101 18.50 -3.92 16.89
CA LYS A 101 19.79 -4.37 16.35
C LYS A 101 20.62 -5.06 17.42
#